data_AF-A0A7R9TS86-F1
#
_entry.id   AF-A0A7R9TS86-F1
#
_cell.length_a   1.000
_cell.length_b   1.000
_cell.length_c   1.000
_cell.angle_alpha   90.00
_cell.angle_beta   90.00
_cell.angle_gamma   90.00
#
_symmetry.space_group_name_H-M   'P 1'
#
loop_
_entity.id
_entity.type
_entity.pdbx_description
1 polymer ?
#
loop_
_entity_poly.entity_id
_entity_poly.type
_entity_poly.pdbx_seq_one_letter_code
_entity_poly.pdbx_strand_id
1 'polypeptide(L)'
;ARAAGGAGEGDEGDGDAVLGQDEGIGGDGSTPVIDAQAQWLSAFCGSEEEDWVAAIKRASYVPTEAAPGVWLVPDWSDGAVPDEQQSASFEPPTGAVKVALQPGVAFGTGEHPTTRLCLGALAPGGRAAVRPGDEVLDYGAGSGVLALLALKLGAARAVGVDSDASAVSSAETNAALNGYDETSFRCYEVDPEDDAARPLAAEGDETFD
;
A
#
# COMPACT_ATOMS: atom_id res chain seq x y z
N ALA A 1 -37.67 -4.36 -54.70
CA ALA A 1 -38.96 -5.09 -54.64
C ALA A 1 -39.29 -5.31 -53.17
N ARG A 2 -40.33 -4.63 -52.66
CA ARG A 2 -41.56 -5.19 -52.06
C ARG A 2 -41.30 -6.03 -50.78
N ALA A 3 -41.66 -5.60 -49.57
CA ALA A 3 -42.94 -5.15 -48.98
C ALA A 3 -43.76 -6.29 -48.30
N ALA A 4 -44.49 -5.86 -47.25
CA ALA A 4 -45.61 -6.49 -46.50
C ALA A 4 -45.22 -7.37 -45.30
N GLY A 5 -45.87 -7.31 -44.13
CA GLY A 5 -47.06 -6.60 -43.59
C GLY A 5 -47.19 -6.99 -42.08
N GLY A 6 -47.62 -6.14 -41.14
CA GLY A 6 -49.02 -5.72 -40.86
C GLY A 6 -49.76 -6.83 -40.07
N ALA A 7 -49.97 -6.75 -38.75
CA ALA A 7 -50.97 -5.99 -37.97
C ALA A 7 -52.05 -6.94 -37.38
N GLY A 8 -52.53 -6.66 -36.16
CA GLY A 8 -53.63 -7.39 -35.50
C GLY A 8 -53.90 -6.92 -34.07
N GLU A 9 -54.79 -5.92 -33.93
CA GLU A 9 -55.43 -5.41 -32.72
C GLU A 9 -56.46 -6.39 -32.11
N GLY A 10 -56.83 -6.15 -30.85
CA GLY A 10 -58.00 -6.71 -30.18
C GLY A 10 -58.22 -6.08 -28.80
N ASP A 11 -59.20 -5.19 -28.72
CA ASP A 11 -59.64 -4.34 -27.60
C ASP A 11 -60.90 -4.93 -26.90
N GLU A 12 -61.25 -4.31 -25.78
CA GLU A 12 -62.57 -4.20 -25.12
C GLU A 12 -62.96 -5.17 -23.99
N GLY A 13 -63.35 -4.57 -22.85
CA GLY A 13 -63.94 -5.23 -21.69
C GLY A 13 -64.26 -4.24 -20.55
N ASP A 14 -65.19 -3.33 -20.83
CA ASP A 14 -65.80 -2.32 -19.94
C ASP A 14 -66.68 -2.96 -18.83
N GLY A 15 -66.84 -2.32 -17.65
CA GLY A 15 -67.85 -2.76 -16.67
C GLY A 15 -67.67 -2.33 -15.21
N ASP A 16 -68.47 -1.35 -14.80
CA ASP A 16 -68.49 -0.60 -13.55
C ASP A 16 -69.23 -1.28 -12.36
N ALA A 17 -68.90 -0.79 -11.15
CA ALA A 17 -69.65 -0.78 -9.88
C ALA A 17 -70.05 -2.09 -9.14
N VAL A 18 -69.73 -2.15 -7.84
CA VAL A 18 -70.69 -2.02 -6.71
C VAL A 18 -69.98 -2.31 -5.38
N LEU A 19 -70.04 -1.33 -4.46
CA LEU A 19 -69.74 -1.48 -3.03
C LEU A 19 -70.92 -2.16 -2.32
N GLY A 20 -70.65 -3.18 -1.51
CA GLY A 20 -71.68 -3.87 -0.71
C GLY A 20 -71.11 -4.74 0.41
N GLN A 21 -70.89 -4.10 1.56
CA GLN A 21 -71.13 -4.55 2.95
C GLN A 21 -70.86 -6.02 3.36
N ASP A 22 -69.83 -6.15 4.21
CA ASP A 22 -69.77 -6.78 5.53
C ASP A 22 -70.84 -7.83 5.93
N GLU A 23 -70.41 -9.07 6.19
CA GLU A 23 -70.94 -9.93 7.26
C GLU A 23 -69.88 -10.91 7.78
N GLY A 24 -69.62 -10.87 9.11
CA GLY A 24 -69.75 -12.08 9.93
C GLY A 24 -68.52 -12.91 10.28
N ILE A 25 -67.72 -12.42 11.24
CA ILE A 25 -67.13 -13.09 12.42
C ILE A 25 -66.93 -14.62 12.39
N GLY A 26 -65.69 -15.06 12.63
CA GLY A 26 -65.42 -16.26 13.42
C GLY A 26 -64.10 -16.96 13.10
N GLY A 27 -63.17 -17.01 14.05
CA GLY A 27 -62.03 -17.91 13.97
C GLY A 27 -60.79 -17.40 14.69
N ASP A 28 -60.57 -17.92 15.88
CA ASP A 28 -59.38 -17.80 16.69
C ASP A 28 -58.13 -18.30 15.96
N GLY A 29 -57.03 -17.60 16.13
CA GLY A 29 -55.78 -18.03 15.53
C GLY A 29 -54.80 -16.92 15.66
N SER A 30 -53.99 -16.99 16.70
CA SER A 30 -52.74 -16.25 16.83
C SER A 30 -51.86 -16.50 15.61
N THR A 31 -52.08 -15.78 14.53
CA THR A 31 -51.10 -15.64 13.46
C THR A 31 -49.97 -14.82 14.06
N PRO A 32 -48.72 -15.33 14.12
CA PRO A 32 -47.63 -14.44 14.44
C PRO A 32 -47.63 -13.43 13.30
N VAL A 33 -47.87 -12.16 13.62
CA VAL A 33 -47.48 -11.08 12.73
C VAL A 33 -45.97 -11.17 12.72
N ILE A 34 -45.43 -11.99 11.82
CA ILE A 34 -44.01 -11.96 11.53
C ILE A 34 -43.80 -10.54 11.03
N ASP A 35 -43.15 -9.75 11.86
CA ASP A 35 -42.70 -8.42 11.48
C ASP A 35 -41.71 -8.62 10.32
N ALA A 36 -42.26 -8.61 9.11
CA ALA A 36 -41.51 -8.79 7.89
C ALA A 36 -40.46 -7.69 7.75
N GLN A 37 -40.61 -6.54 8.45
CA GLN A 37 -39.59 -5.49 8.51
C GLN A 37 -38.43 -5.88 9.45
N ALA A 38 -38.70 -6.53 10.58
CA ALA A 38 -37.66 -7.01 11.49
C ALA A 38 -36.82 -8.17 10.90
N GLN A 39 -37.45 -9.07 10.13
CA GLN A 39 -36.70 -10.13 9.41
C GLN A 39 -35.94 -9.58 8.19
N TRP A 40 -36.43 -8.51 7.56
CA TRP A 40 -35.70 -7.83 6.49
C TRP A 40 -34.44 -7.14 7.01
N LEU A 41 -34.51 -6.46 8.15
CA LEU A 41 -33.38 -5.74 8.73
C LEU A 41 -32.26 -6.67 9.20
N SER A 42 -32.57 -7.87 9.71
CA SER A 42 -31.55 -8.86 10.07
C SER A 42 -30.97 -9.60 8.87
N ALA A 43 -31.73 -9.77 7.78
CA ALA A 43 -31.24 -10.35 6.53
C ALA A 43 -30.40 -9.37 5.68
N PHE A 44 -30.62 -8.06 5.82
CA PHE A 44 -29.89 -7.03 5.08
C PHE A 44 -28.68 -6.46 5.85
N CYS A 45 -28.59 -6.70 7.16
CA CYS A 45 -27.49 -6.25 8.01
C CYS A 45 -26.65 -7.43 8.56
N GLY A 46 -26.49 -8.45 7.72
CA GLY A 46 -25.53 -9.52 7.91
C GLY A 46 -24.46 -9.45 6.82
N SER A 47 -23.82 -8.28 6.63
CA SER A 47 -22.51 -8.32 5.97
C SER A 47 -21.58 -8.94 6.98
N GLU A 48 -20.99 -10.09 6.67
CA GLU A 48 -19.74 -10.47 7.30
C GLU A 48 -18.86 -9.23 7.25
N GLU A 49 -18.47 -8.73 8.42
CA GLU A 49 -17.54 -7.62 8.53
C GLU A 49 -16.19 -8.20 8.10
N GLU A 50 -16.06 -8.46 6.80
CA GLU A 50 -14.81 -8.81 6.17
C GLU A 50 -13.87 -7.69 6.56
N ASP A 51 -12.81 -8.06 7.28
CA ASP A 51 -11.74 -7.13 7.64
C ASP A 51 -11.03 -6.75 6.34
N TRP A 52 -11.61 -5.77 5.64
CA TRP A 52 -11.14 -5.27 4.36
C TRP A 52 -9.71 -4.74 4.47
N VAL A 53 -9.31 -4.27 5.66
CA VAL A 53 -7.94 -3.88 5.95
C VAL A 53 -7.04 -5.12 5.90
N ALA A 54 -7.39 -6.22 6.58
CA ALA A 54 -6.65 -7.47 6.47
C ALA A 54 -6.67 -8.06 5.05
N ALA A 55 -7.78 -7.95 4.32
CA ALA A 55 -7.89 -8.44 2.95
C ALA A 55 -7.02 -7.65 1.96
N ILE A 56 -7.00 -6.30 2.05
CA ILE A 56 -6.09 -5.44 1.28
C ILE A 56 -4.64 -5.70 1.69
N LYS A 57 -4.35 -5.84 3.00
CA LYS A 57 -3.00 -6.17 3.48
C LYS A 57 -2.49 -7.49 2.89
N ARG A 58 -3.34 -8.52 2.84
CA ARG A 58 -3.03 -9.84 2.23
C ARG A 58 -2.82 -9.73 0.71
N ALA A 59 -3.61 -8.92 0.02
CA ALA A 59 -3.59 -8.81 -1.44
C ALA A 59 -2.50 -7.85 -1.96
N SER A 60 -2.11 -6.84 -1.18
CA SER A 60 -1.29 -5.73 -1.66
C SER A 60 0.18 -5.78 -1.26
N TYR A 61 0.58 -6.56 -0.25
CA TYR A 61 1.97 -6.55 0.24
C TYR A 61 2.57 -7.96 0.33
N VAL A 62 2.96 -8.47 -0.84
CA VAL A 62 3.73 -9.71 -1.00
C VAL A 62 5.21 -9.40 -1.26
N PRO A 63 6.15 -10.27 -0.84
CA PRO A 63 7.55 -10.17 -1.25
C PRO A 63 7.68 -9.97 -2.75
N THR A 64 8.39 -8.92 -3.15
CA THR A 64 8.45 -8.50 -4.54
C THR A 64 9.88 -8.28 -4.97
N GLU A 65 10.25 -8.84 -6.12
CA GLU A 65 11.49 -8.49 -6.80
C GLU A 65 11.34 -7.07 -7.41
N ALA A 66 11.95 -6.10 -6.76
CA ALA A 66 11.86 -4.69 -7.16
C ALA A 66 12.87 -4.34 -8.27
N ALA A 67 14.01 -5.04 -8.27
CA ALA A 67 15.05 -4.99 -9.28
C ALA A 67 15.75 -6.37 -9.37
N PRO A 68 16.50 -6.68 -10.44
CA PRO A 68 17.15 -7.98 -10.59
C PRO A 68 18.00 -8.35 -9.38
N GLY A 69 17.62 -9.43 -8.68
CA GLY A 69 18.31 -9.90 -7.48
C GLY A 69 18.10 -9.05 -6.23
N VAL A 70 17.15 -8.12 -6.22
CA VAL A 70 16.78 -7.29 -5.05
C VAL A 70 15.31 -7.49 -4.72
N TRP A 71 15.06 -8.02 -3.52
CA TRP A 71 13.75 -8.36 -3.02
C TRP A 71 13.37 -7.43 -1.88
N LEU A 72 12.21 -6.79 -2.01
CA LEU A 72 11.59 -6.02 -0.94
C LEU A 72 10.56 -6.90 -0.26
N VAL A 73 10.72 -7.05 1.05
CA VAL A 73 9.92 -7.94 1.87
C VAL A 73 9.18 -7.10 2.91
N PRO A 74 7.85 -7.04 2.86
CA PRO A 74 7.08 -6.33 3.86
C PRO A 74 7.20 -7.04 5.22
N ASP A 75 7.41 -6.28 6.28
CA ASP A 75 7.42 -6.76 7.66
C ASP A 75 6.33 -6.03 8.47
N TRP A 76 5.40 -6.79 9.05
CA TRP A 76 4.26 -6.27 9.80
C TRP A 76 4.48 -6.48 11.31
N SER A 77 5.67 -6.11 11.79
CA SER A 77 6.08 -6.32 13.19
C SER A 77 5.25 -5.53 14.22
N ASP A 78 4.33 -4.66 13.78
CA ASP A 78 3.37 -3.94 14.61
C ASP A 78 2.15 -4.80 15.02
N GLY A 79 2.09 -6.06 14.59
CA GLY A 79 1.00 -6.98 14.90
C GLY A 79 -0.26 -6.73 14.05
N ALA A 80 -0.14 -5.92 12.99
CA ALA A 80 -1.23 -5.59 12.09
C ALA A 80 -1.70 -6.76 11.21
N VAL A 81 -0.97 -7.87 11.19
CA VAL A 81 -1.34 -9.14 10.55
C VAL A 81 -1.00 -10.34 11.46
N PRO A 82 -1.78 -11.43 11.42
CA PRO A 82 -1.47 -12.67 12.15
C PRO A 82 -0.09 -13.23 11.79
N ASP A 83 0.58 -13.90 12.75
CA ASP A 83 1.95 -14.45 12.60
C ASP A 83 2.13 -15.33 11.35
N GLU A 84 1.11 -16.13 11.02
CA GLU A 84 1.07 -16.99 9.84
C GLU A 84 1.07 -16.25 8.49
N GLN A 85 0.81 -14.94 8.51
CA GLN A 85 0.73 -14.05 7.34
C GLN A 85 1.89 -13.04 7.30
N GLN A 86 2.85 -13.14 8.22
CA GLN A 86 4.04 -12.31 8.20
C GLN A 86 4.97 -12.76 7.07
N SER A 87 5.19 -11.85 6.11
CA SER A 87 6.12 -12.08 4.99
C SER A 87 7.59 -12.07 5.43
N ALA A 88 7.89 -11.76 6.70
CA ALA A 88 9.24 -11.79 7.27
C ALA A 88 9.95 -13.15 7.12
N SER A 89 9.20 -14.26 7.11
CA SER A 89 9.73 -15.62 6.91
C SER A 89 10.08 -15.95 5.44
N PHE A 90 9.81 -15.04 4.50
CA PHE A 90 10.15 -15.24 3.11
C PHE A 90 11.67 -15.17 2.91
N GLU A 91 12.23 -16.20 2.27
CA GLU A 91 13.63 -16.22 1.86
C GLU A 91 13.72 -16.13 0.32
N PRO A 92 14.41 -15.12 -0.23
CA PRO A 92 14.54 -14.98 -1.67
C PRO A 92 15.46 -16.06 -2.26
N PRO A 93 15.50 -16.20 -3.60
CA PRO A 93 16.43 -17.10 -4.27
C PRO A 93 17.88 -16.89 -3.84
N THR A 94 18.67 -17.98 -3.82
CA THR A 94 20.09 -17.93 -3.43
C THR A 94 20.85 -16.87 -4.21
N GLY A 95 21.54 -15.99 -3.50
CA GLY A 95 22.34 -14.90 -4.07
C GLY A 95 21.58 -13.60 -4.29
N ALA A 96 20.27 -13.56 -4.03
CA ALA A 96 19.50 -12.33 -4.01
C ALA A 96 19.64 -11.57 -2.68
N VAL A 97 19.42 -10.26 -2.72
CA VAL A 97 19.47 -9.36 -1.57
C VAL A 97 18.05 -9.11 -1.06
N LYS A 98 17.79 -9.44 0.22
CA LYS A 98 16.53 -9.18 0.93
C LYS A 98 16.61 -7.86 1.69
N VAL A 99 15.69 -6.93 1.41
CA VAL A 99 15.46 -5.71 2.20
C VAL A 99 14.08 -5.79 2.83
N ALA A 100 14.03 -5.85 4.17
CA ALA A 100 12.79 -5.80 4.92
C ALA A 100 12.31 -4.36 5.07
N LEU A 101 11.02 -4.07 4.91
CA LEU A 101 10.45 -2.73 5.09
C LEU A 101 9.14 -2.82 5.86
N GLN A 102 8.89 -1.91 6.78
CA GLN A 102 7.55 -1.67 7.31
C GLN A 102 6.65 -1.17 6.18
N PRO A 103 5.52 -1.83 5.91
CA PRO A 103 4.48 -1.29 5.06
C PRO A 103 3.86 -0.06 5.74
N GLY A 104 3.70 1.05 5.02
CA GLY A 104 3.07 2.23 5.60
C GLY A 104 3.51 3.56 5.02
N VAL A 105 3.60 4.54 5.93
CA VAL A 105 3.36 5.99 5.69
C VAL A 105 4.45 6.70 4.89
N ALA A 106 5.66 6.15 4.83
CA ALA A 106 6.78 6.79 4.12
C ALA A 106 6.84 6.37 2.65
N PHE A 107 7.09 7.35 1.78
CA PHE A 107 7.34 7.11 0.36
C PHE A 107 8.59 6.23 0.17
N GLY A 108 8.63 5.40 -0.88
CA GLY A 108 9.80 4.57 -1.20
C GLY A 108 9.72 3.11 -0.76
N THR A 109 8.53 2.53 -0.59
CA THR A 109 8.34 1.08 -0.40
C THR A 109 8.75 0.22 -1.62
N GLY A 110 9.16 0.85 -2.72
CA GLY A 110 9.62 0.21 -3.96
C GLY A 110 8.54 -0.07 -5.00
N GLU A 111 7.30 0.34 -4.72
CA GLU A 111 6.19 0.26 -5.67
C GLU A 111 6.29 1.34 -6.77
N HIS A 112 6.87 2.49 -6.44
CA HIS A 112 6.98 3.60 -7.40
C HIS A 112 8.08 3.35 -8.45
N PRO A 113 7.84 3.63 -9.75
CA PRO A 113 8.80 3.36 -10.82
C PRO A 113 10.18 4.01 -10.62
N THR A 114 10.23 5.21 -10.03
CA THR A 114 11.49 5.91 -9.76
C THR A 114 12.36 5.15 -8.76
N THR A 115 11.76 4.62 -7.68
CA THR A 115 12.47 3.79 -6.70
C THR A 115 13.04 2.54 -7.36
N ARG A 116 12.27 1.85 -8.21
CA ARG A 116 12.74 0.66 -8.96
C ARG A 116 13.92 0.98 -9.88
N LEU A 117 13.91 2.13 -10.54
CA LEU A 117 15.04 2.57 -11.39
C LEU A 117 16.33 2.80 -10.60
N CYS A 118 16.23 3.38 -9.40
CA CYS A 118 17.36 3.57 -8.50
C CYS A 118 17.85 2.24 -7.91
N LEU A 119 16.93 1.38 -7.47
CA LEU A 119 17.25 0.02 -7.00
C LEU A 119 17.97 -0.79 -8.08
N GLY A 120 17.50 -0.76 -9.33
CA GLY A 120 18.16 -1.44 -10.44
C GLY A 120 19.52 -0.83 -10.82
N ALA A 121 19.75 0.45 -10.52
CA ALA A 121 21.06 1.07 -10.69
C ALA A 121 22.07 0.54 -9.67
N LEU A 122 21.62 0.39 -8.42
CA LEU A 122 22.43 0.00 -7.26
C LEU A 122 22.59 -1.52 -7.13
N ALA A 123 21.62 -2.29 -7.65
CA ALA A 123 21.58 -3.75 -7.58
C ALA A 123 22.90 -4.41 -8.04
N PRO A 124 23.18 -5.65 -7.62
CA PRO A 124 24.38 -6.37 -8.04
C PRO A 124 24.57 -6.35 -9.57
N GLY A 125 25.70 -5.82 -10.05
CA GLY A 125 25.99 -5.68 -11.48
C GLY A 125 25.34 -4.47 -12.16
N GLY A 126 24.65 -3.62 -11.41
CA GLY A 126 24.10 -2.35 -11.87
C GLY A 126 25.17 -1.30 -12.16
N ARG A 127 24.71 -0.16 -12.70
CA ARG A 127 25.59 0.94 -13.15
C ARG A 127 26.20 1.76 -12.00
N ALA A 128 25.57 1.74 -10.82
CA ALA A 128 25.99 2.46 -9.63
C ALA A 128 26.48 1.45 -8.59
N ALA A 129 27.60 0.80 -8.88
CA ALA A 129 28.13 -0.26 -8.02
C ALA A 129 28.59 0.30 -6.67
N VAL A 130 28.03 -0.25 -5.58
CA VAL A 130 28.52 -0.07 -4.22
C VAL A 130 29.67 -1.03 -3.99
N ARG A 131 30.79 -0.52 -3.45
CA ARG A 131 31.95 -1.32 -3.09
C ARG A 131 31.98 -1.55 -1.58
N PRO A 132 32.55 -2.69 -1.13
CA PRO A 132 32.81 -2.90 0.28
C PRO A 132 33.62 -1.75 0.88
N GLY A 133 33.08 -1.14 1.93
CA GLY A 133 33.72 -0.01 2.61
C GLY A 133 33.27 1.39 2.16
N ASP A 134 32.42 1.51 1.15
CA ASP A 134 31.93 2.81 0.69
C ASP A 134 31.07 3.51 1.77
N GLU A 135 31.07 4.84 1.75
CA GLU A 135 30.09 5.66 2.48
C GLU A 135 29.07 6.21 1.48
N VAL A 136 27.78 6.05 1.77
CA VAL A 136 26.68 6.39 0.86
C VAL A 136 25.78 7.49 1.46
N LEU A 137 25.35 8.43 0.63
CA LEU A 137 24.32 9.41 0.97
C LEU A 137 23.04 9.11 0.17
N ASP A 138 21.92 8.99 0.88
CA ASP A 138 20.58 8.84 0.34
C ASP A 138 19.78 10.14 0.58
N TYR A 139 19.67 10.97 -0.46
CA TYR A 139 19.03 12.28 -0.40
C TYR A 139 17.56 12.18 -0.80
N GLY A 140 16.66 12.52 0.12
CA GLY A 140 15.23 12.18 0.03
C GLY A 140 15.02 10.71 0.39
N ALA A 141 15.52 10.31 1.57
CA ALA A 141 15.63 8.93 1.99
C ALA A 141 14.28 8.20 2.00
N GLY A 142 13.17 8.87 2.32
CA GLY A 142 11.86 8.23 2.42
C GLY A 142 11.91 7.05 3.40
N SER A 143 11.59 5.86 2.91
CA SER A 143 11.70 4.58 3.63
C SER A 143 13.14 4.14 3.96
N GLY A 144 14.16 4.79 3.39
CA GLY A 144 15.57 4.42 3.48
C GLY A 144 16.01 3.28 2.57
N VAL A 145 15.14 2.80 1.66
CA VAL A 145 15.38 1.55 0.91
C VAL A 145 16.69 1.54 0.11
N LEU A 146 17.14 2.68 -0.42
CA LEU A 146 18.38 2.75 -1.20
C LEU A 146 19.61 2.68 -0.29
N ALA A 147 19.60 3.42 0.82
CA ALA A 147 20.62 3.32 1.86
C ALA A 147 20.75 1.88 2.41
N LEU A 148 19.64 1.22 2.68
CA LEU A 148 19.62 -0.16 3.19
C LEU A 148 20.16 -1.16 2.17
N LEU A 149 19.82 -0.99 0.89
CA LEU A 149 20.39 -1.81 -0.17
C LEU A 149 21.90 -1.58 -0.26
N ALA A 150 22.38 -0.34 -0.16
CA ALA A 150 23.82 -0.05 -0.18
C ALA A 150 24.57 -0.77 0.95
N LEU A 151 24.03 -0.72 2.18
CA LEU A 151 24.61 -1.42 3.33
C LEU A 151 24.66 -2.93 3.11
N LYS A 152 23.61 -3.53 2.54
CA LYS A 152 23.59 -4.97 2.23
C LYS A 152 24.55 -5.36 1.11
N LEU A 153 24.90 -4.42 0.23
CA LEU A 153 25.91 -4.59 -0.80
C LEU A 153 27.35 -4.36 -0.29
N GLY A 154 27.50 -3.97 0.98
CA GLY A 154 28.79 -3.88 1.67
C GLY A 154 29.28 -2.46 1.95
N ALA A 155 28.47 -1.42 1.74
CA ALA A 155 28.81 -0.08 2.23
C ALA A 155 29.12 -0.14 3.74
N ALA A 156 30.15 0.57 4.18
CA ALA A 156 30.50 0.65 5.59
C ALA A 156 29.53 1.53 6.37
N ARG A 157 29.03 2.59 5.73
CA ARG A 157 28.05 3.51 6.32
C ARG A 157 27.11 4.06 5.25
N ALA A 158 25.87 4.31 5.63
CA ALA A 158 24.94 5.09 4.84
C ALA A 158 24.36 6.23 5.69
N VAL A 159 24.10 7.36 5.06
CA VAL A 159 23.44 8.52 5.68
C VAL A 159 22.21 8.84 4.87
N GLY A 160 21.06 8.94 5.52
CA GLY A 160 19.82 9.44 4.92
C GLY A 160 19.60 10.91 5.24
N VAL A 161 18.95 11.62 4.34
CA VAL A 161 18.42 12.96 4.59
C VAL A 161 17.00 13.03 4.06
N ASP A 162 16.08 13.58 4.84
CA ASP A 162 14.71 13.87 4.38
C ASP A 162 14.19 15.14 5.06
N SER A 163 13.22 15.81 4.44
CA SER A 163 12.56 16.96 5.04
C SER A 163 11.33 16.57 5.87
N ASP A 164 10.84 15.33 5.71
CA ASP A 164 9.71 14.81 6.46
C ASP A 164 10.20 13.98 7.67
N ALA A 165 9.91 14.44 8.88
CA ALA A 165 10.23 13.72 10.12
C ALA A 165 9.68 12.29 10.16
N SER A 166 8.53 12.04 9.50
CA SER A 166 7.94 10.70 9.41
C SER A 166 8.77 9.77 8.51
N ALA A 167 9.37 10.30 7.45
CA ALA A 167 10.30 9.56 6.60
C ALA A 167 11.59 9.21 7.36
N VAL A 168 12.16 10.17 8.10
CA VAL A 168 13.34 9.95 8.95
C VAL A 168 13.09 8.79 9.92
N SER A 169 11.99 8.85 10.67
CA SER A 169 11.60 7.78 11.60
C SER A 169 11.37 6.43 10.90
N SER A 170 10.76 6.44 9.72
CA SER A 170 10.55 5.22 8.93
C SER A 170 11.87 4.60 8.46
N ALA A 171 12.81 5.40 7.95
CA ALA A 171 14.11 4.94 7.50
C ALA A 171 14.91 4.30 8.65
N GLU A 172 14.91 4.92 9.83
CA GLU A 172 15.59 4.39 11.01
C GLU A 172 14.94 3.09 11.52
N THR A 173 13.61 3.02 11.52
CA THR A 173 12.87 1.79 11.85
C THR A 173 13.22 0.67 10.86
N ASN A 174 13.23 0.96 9.56
CA ASN A 174 13.59 -0.01 8.54
C ASN A 174 15.06 -0.44 8.64
N ALA A 175 15.97 0.44 9.05
CA ALA A 175 17.34 0.08 9.33
C ALA A 175 17.46 -0.93 10.46
N ALA A 176 16.77 -0.68 11.58
CA ALA A 176 16.72 -1.60 12.70
C ALA A 176 16.16 -2.97 12.31
N LEU A 177 15.10 -3.02 11.48
CA LEU A 177 14.53 -4.27 10.96
C LEU A 177 15.50 -5.09 10.11
N ASN A 178 16.46 -4.41 9.46
CA ASN A 178 17.49 -5.07 8.67
C ASN A 178 18.77 -5.36 9.47
N GLY A 179 18.76 -5.12 10.79
CA GLY A 179 19.88 -5.38 11.68
C GLY A 179 20.96 -4.30 11.67
N TYR A 180 20.65 -3.09 11.20
CA TYR A 180 21.56 -1.95 11.21
C TYR A 180 21.25 -1.01 12.38
N ASP A 181 22.30 -0.54 13.03
CA ASP A 181 22.23 0.46 14.10
C ASP A 181 22.63 1.85 13.60
N GLU A 182 22.61 2.84 14.49
CA GLU A 182 22.98 4.23 14.21
C GLU A 182 24.43 4.40 13.73
N THR A 183 25.32 3.43 13.96
CA THR A 183 26.70 3.48 13.49
C THR A 183 26.79 3.14 11.99
N SER A 184 25.89 2.29 11.51
CA SER A 184 25.79 1.87 10.12
C SER A 184 24.88 2.80 9.30
N PHE A 185 23.76 3.22 9.88
CA PHE A 185 22.79 4.10 9.23
C PHE A 185 22.24 5.15 10.17
N ARG A 186 22.21 6.40 9.72
CA ARG A 186 21.50 7.48 10.40
C ARG A 186 20.79 8.37 9.41
N CYS A 187 19.56 8.76 9.70
CA CYS A 187 18.78 9.67 8.87
C CYS A 187 18.65 11.03 9.57
N TYR A 188 18.77 12.12 8.82
CA TYR A 188 18.65 13.48 9.35
C TYR A 188 17.45 14.19 8.76
N GLU A 189 16.64 14.78 9.63
CA GLU A 189 15.64 15.75 9.22
C GLU A 189 16.35 17.06 8.81
N VAL A 190 16.02 17.57 7.63
CA VAL A 190 16.53 18.84 7.14
C VAL A 190 15.37 19.76 6.83
N ASP A 191 15.33 20.90 7.53
CA ASP A 191 14.37 21.95 7.28
C ASP A 191 14.75 22.69 5.98
N PRO A 192 13.91 22.65 4.93
CA PRO A 192 14.19 23.35 3.69
C PRO A 192 14.15 24.88 3.83
N GLU A 193 13.57 25.41 4.91
CA GLU A 193 13.50 26.84 5.20
C GLU A 193 14.64 27.33 6.11
N ASP A 194 15.50 26.43 6.60
CA ASP A 194 16.68 26.82 7.38
C ASP A 194 17.78 27.38 6.48
N ASP A 195 17.79 28.72 6.37
CA ASP A 195 18.74 29.55 5.62
C ASP A 195 20.23 29.33 6.01
N ALA A 196 20.53 28.57 7.07
CA ALA A 196 21.89 28.14 7.40
C ALA A 196 22.50 27.22 6.32
N ALA A 197 21.67 26.60 5.49
CA ALA A 197 22.08 25.75 4.36
C ALA A 197 22.27 26.52 3.05
N ARG A 198 22.75 27.78 3.10
CA ARG A 198 23.24 28.45 1.89
C ARG A 198 24.15 27.47 1.13
N PRO A 199 23.95 27.25 -0.18
CA PRO A 199 24.91 26.49 -0.96
C PRO A 199 26.27 27.08 -0.65
N LEU A 200 27.25 26.23 -0.29
CA LEU A 200 28.65 26.65 -0.08
C LEU A 200 28.96 27.64 -1.20
N ALA A 201 28.94 28.93 -0.89
CA ALA A 201 29.18 29.94 -1.89
C ALA A 201 30.55 29.55 -2.43
N ALA A 202 30.64 29.33 -3.74
CA ALA A 202 31.92 29.15 -4.38
C ALA A 202 32.70 30.43 -4.08
N GLU A 203 33.51 30.41 -3.03
CA GLU A 203 34.61 31.36 -2.87
C GLU A 203 35.61 30.97 -3.94
N GLY A 204 35.34 31.49 -5.14
CA GLY A 204 36.02 31.19 -6.39
C GLY A 204 35.72 32.32 -7.35
N ASP A 205 36.35 33.46 -7.06
CA ASP A 205 36.76 34.44 -8.06
C ASP A 205 37.49 33.70 -9.19
N GLU A 206 36.83 33.42 -10.31
CA GLU A 206 37.47 33.38 -11.64
C GLU A 206 36.41 33.71 -12.71
N THR A 207 36.51 34.93 -13.23
CA THR A 207 36.03 35.29 -14.56
C THR A 207 36.59 34.30 -15.59
N PHE A 208 35.72 33.55 -16.25
CA PHE A 208 36.05 32.94 -17.54
C PHE A 208 35.87 34.01 -18.61
N ASP A 209 37.00 34.47 -19.17
CA ASP A 209 37.11 35.17 -20.46
C ASP A 209 36.92 34.16 -21.61
#